data_AF-A0A327P7S8-F1
#
_entry.id   AF-A0A327P7S8-F1
#
_cell.length_a   1.000
_cell.length_b   1.000
_cell.length_c   1.000
_cell.angle_alpha   90.00
_cell.angle_beta   90.00
_cell.angle_gamma   90.00
#
_symmetry.space_group_name_H-M   'P 1'
#
loop_
_entity.id
_entity.type
_entity.pdbx_description
1 polymer ?
#
loop_
_entity_poly.entity_id
_entity_poly.type
_entity_poly.pdbx_seq_one_letter_code
_entity_poly.pdbx_strand_id
1 'polypeptide(L)'
;MKFFRLVFPIILLVAALDSTRAQDNSISSKNDTITLAQAYMNLYLVEIYFDSIPDERLKKIIAYENDQLKSINDSTFIRSNSTLYNFTNALFHQNQTKFLLSTKDEVSRGLLRRLKSILDRGIRYYNDAKIEDFKTFDKKENSLYELIKFDLQSNLLLKSEIRSLKNELNTLFNEDIYPDFQRIFLAAKNKNQYHIDSLEFYAGIYDMPLSMEITNNKPDFQPFSFGDPNFISTEYLADSRLDILSRYVQLKYLASRRTRVSRNFNKQLLHEQFKDFKSSVRTEKDRFIKEELNPKVLESLSREISSKFPIDKQFGQQNSAGTSAMVQMPSKSSQYYFFPNPAPKASAYFIKLAFKPTLSTLGQVDSFLSKSLVDAGYKNQLHYYYDMDGFALTTSLEKFNIDGSPVPSEERFTQNLGGDGKFSYFEIFKSMFFKVESEVRMFAFIVASNPATMSNVAMTPGFAQQLLKNSYDTLPDPLKEKSLSNKVLSLFVYHFHQNDIGEVPELDLSGNLTVQDHLKNAGLLKIIQ
;
A
#
# COMPACT_ATOMS: atom_id res chain seq x y z
N MET A 1 -54.81 -40.02 -6.56
CA MET A 1 -53.69 -39.30 -5.90
C MET A 1 -52.94 -40.17 -4.87
N LYS A 2 -52.43 -41.36 -5.25
CA LYS A 2 -51.56 -42.18 -4.37
C LYS A 2 -50.23 -42.59 -5.03
N PHE A 3 -50.03 -42.28 -6.32
CA PHE A 3 -48.82 -42.64 -7.08
C PHE A 3 -47.69 -41.59 -7.02
N PHE A 4 -47.95 -40.37 -6.52
CA PHE A 4 -46.96 -39.29 -6.49
C PHE A 4 -46.06 -39.27 -5.24
N ARG A 5 -46.33 -40.11 -4.22
CA ARG A 5 -45.54 -40.14 -2.97
C ARG A 5 -44.32 -41.07 -3.01
N LEU A 6 -44.14 -41.86 -4.07
CA LEU A 6 -43.03 -42.82 -4.18
C LEU A 6 -41.93 -42.38 -5.15
N VAL A 7 -42.18 -41.38 -6.00
CA VAL A 7 -41.19 -40.88 -6.98
C VAL A 7 -40.24 -39.84 -6.37
N PHE A 8 -40.71 -39.07 -5.39
CA PHE A 8 -39.90 -38.02 -4.75
C PHE A 8 -38.67 -38.51 -3.95
N PRO A 9 -38.73 -39.61 -3.17
CA PRO A 9 -37.55 -40.10 -2.47
C PRO A 9 -36.51 -40.75 -3.40
N ILE A 10 -36.90 -41.21 -4.59
CA ILE A 10 -35.97 -41.82 -5.57
C ILE A 10 -35.17 -40.74 -6.31
N ILE A 11 -35.78 -39.61 -6.63
CA ILE A 11 -35.09 -38.47 -7.27
C ILE A 11 -34.07 -37.83 -6.31
N LEU A 12 -34.39 -37.76 -5.00
CA LEU A 12 -33.45 -37.30 -3.97
C LEU A 12 -32.27 -38.27 -3.76
N LEU A 13 -32.49 -39.58 -3.92
CA LEU A 13 -31.42 -40.58 -3.82
C LEU A 13 -30.47 -40.52 -5.03
N VAL A 14 -30.98 -40.24 -6.24
CA VAL A 14 -30.15 -40.07 -7.45
C VAL A 14 -29.34 -38.75 -7.37
N ALA A 15 -29.93 -37.66 -6.88
CA ALA A 15 -29.21 -36.41 -6.64
C ALA A 15 -28.12 -36.52 -5.55
N ALA A 16 -28.31 -37.39 -4.55
CA ALA A 16 -27.30 -37.68 -3.52
C ALA A 16 -26.19 -38.63 -4.01
N LEU A 17 -26.46 -39.46 -5.02
CA LEU A 17 -25.45 -40.31 -5.66
C LEU A 17 -24.59 -39.54 -6.67
N ASP A 18 -25.10 -38.46 -7.27
CA ASP A 18 -24.29 -37.56 -8.11
C ASP A 18 -23.48 -36.54 -7.29
N SER A 19 -23.95 -36.12 -6.10
CA SER A 19 -23.17 -35.23 -5.22
C SER A 19 -21.97 -35.92 -4.56
N THR A 20 -21.94 -37.25 -4.50
CA THR A 20 -20.77 -38.02 -4.03
C THR A 20 -19.74 -38.27 -5.14
N ARG A 21 -20.09 -38.05 -6.42
CA ARG A 21 -19.13 -38.03 -7.54
C ARG A 21 -18.50 -36.66 -7.79
N ALA A 22 -19.05 -35.58 -7.22
CA ALA A 22 -18.45 -34.25 -7.30
C ALA A 22 -17.16 -34.10 -6.45
N GLN A 23 -16.81 -35.11 -5.63
CA GLN A 23 -15.53 -35.22 -4.93
C GLN A 23 -14.57 -36.23 -5.57
N ASP A 24 -14.87 -36.77 -6.75
CA ASP A 24 -13.78 -37.24 -7.59
C ASP A 24 -12.99 -35.99 -7.97
N ASN A 25 -11.88 -35.77 -7.25
CA ASN A 25 -10.87 -34.76 -7.52
C ASN A 25 -10.44 -34.91 -8.98
N SER A 26 -11.21 -34.33 -9.91
CA SER A 26 -10.78 -34.12 -11.28
C SER A 26 -9.50 -33.34 -11.10
N ILE A 27 -8.38 -33.98 -11.36
CA ILE A 27 -7.05 -33.40 -11.25
C ILE A 27 -7.15 -32.07 -11.97
N SER A 28 -7.23 -30.97 -11.22
CA SER A 28 -7.34 -29.62 -11.79
C SER A 28 -6.25 -29.54 -12.84
N SER A 29 -6.63 -29.10 -14.04
CA SER A 29 -5.65 -29.00 -15.11
C SER A 29 -4.62 -27.98 -14.64
N LYS A 30 -3.41 -28.46 -14.32
CA LYS A 30 -2.34 -27.69 -13.65
C LYS A 30 -1.90 -26.41 -14.39
N ASN A 31 -2.46 -26.15 -15.57
CA ASN A 31 -2.23 -25.00 -16.42
C ASN A 31 -3.54 -24.26 -16.70
N ASP A 32 -4.34 -23.99 -15.65
CA ASP A 32 -5.55 -23.18 -15.77
C ASP A 32 -5.40 -21.79 -15.13
N THR A 33 -6.16 -20.85 -15.66
CA THR A 33 -6.18 -19.46 -15.22
C THR A 33 -6.72 -19.31 -13.80
N ILE A 34 -7.53 -20.26 -13.32
CA ILE A 34 -8.12 -20.27 -11.98
C ILE A 34 -7.04 -20.52 -10.93
N THR A 35 -6.17 -21.51 -11.14
CA THR A 35 -5.04 -21.83 -10.26
C THR A 35 -4.09 -20.64 -10.13
N LEU A 36 -3.77 -19.98 -11.26
CA LEU A 36 -2.93 -18.79 -11.24
C LEU A 36 -3.59 -17.62 -10.52
N ALA A 37 -4.88 -17.37 -10.78
CA ALA A 37 -5.66 -16.35 -10.11
C ALA A 37 -5.76 -16.59 -8.59
N GLN A 38 -5.96 -17.84 -8.17
CA GLN A 38 -5.99 -18.22 -6.77
C GLN A 38 -4.63 -18.00 -6.11
N ALA A 39 -3.53 -18.43 -6.73
CA ALA A 39 -2.20 -18.19 -6.20
C ALA A 39 -1.91 -16.69 -6.03
N TYR A 40 -2.30 -15.87 -7.01
CA TYR A 40 -2.24 -14.42 -6.92
C TYR A 40 -3.01 -13.88 -5.70
N MET A 41 -4.29 -14.23 -5.56
CA MET A 41 -5.13 -13.73 -4.46
C MET A 41 -4.57 -14.13 -3.09
N ASN A 42 -4.09 -15.37 -2.95
CA ASN A 42 -3.53 -15.89 -1.70
C ASN A 42 -2.29 -15.10 -1.31
N LEU A 43 -1.37 -14.89 -2.25
CA LEU A 43 -0.12 -14.16 -2.01
C LEU A 43 -0.35 -12.67 -1.80
N TYR A 44 -1.32 -12.08 -2.49
CA TYR A 44 -1.69 -10.68 -2.30
C TYR A 44 -2.33 -10.44 -0.92
N LEU A 45 -3.20 -11.34 -0.46
CA LEU A 45 -3.74 -11.30 0.91
C LEU A 45 -2.67 -11.53 1.97
N VAL A 46 -1.73 -12.44 1.72
CA VAL A 46 -0.56 -12.62 2.61
C VAL A 46 0.21 -11.32 2.74
N GLU A 47 0.42 -10.57 1.65
CA GLU A 47 1.13 -9.30 1.73
C GLU A 47 0.34 -8.27 2.56
N ILE A 48 -0.97 -8.11 2.31
CA ILE A 48 -1.81 -7.15 3.04
C ILE A 48 -1.85 -7.45 4.55
N TYR A 49 -1.89 -8.73 4.91
CA TYR A 49 -2.08 -9.18 6.30
C TYR A 49 -0.83 -9.80 6.91
N PHE A 50 0.35 -9.55 6.33
CA PHE A 50 1.58 -10.28 6.65
C PHE A 50 1.84 -10.34 8.16
N ASP A 51 1.81 -9.20 8.82
CA ASP A 51 2.12 -9.05 10.26
C ASP A 51 1.03 -9.65 11.18
N SER A 52 -0.16 -9.89 10.64
CA SER A 52 -1.32 -10.43 11.39
C SER A 52 -1.44 -11.95 11.27
N ILE A 53 -0.70 -12.59 10.35
CA ILE A 53 -0.77 -14.04 10.12
C ILE A 53 0.30 -14.74 10.95
N PRO A 54 -0.05 -15.76 11.77
CA PRO A 54 0.94 -16.53 12.52
C PRO A 54 1.97 -17.23 11.60
N ASP A 55 3.24 -17.28 12.02
CA ASP A 55 4.35 -17.85 11.24
C ASP A 55 4.08 -19.28 10.71
N GLU A 56 3.47 -20.15 11.53
CA GLU A 56 3.12 -21.51 11.13
C GLU A 56 2.13 -21.55 9.96
N ARG A 57 1.24 -20.56 9.89
CA ARG A 57 0.29 -20.41 8.79
C ARG A 57 0.95 -19.81 7.56
N LEU A 58 1.80 -18.78 7.72
CA LEU A 58 2.60 -18.22 6.62
C LEU A 58 3.45 -19.30 5.95
N LYS A 59 4.15 -20.12 6.74
CA LYS A 59 4.96 -21.24 6.26
C LYS A 59 4.18 -22.22 5.39
N LYS A 60 2.96 -22.58 5.81
CA LYS A 60 2.06 -23.47 5.05
C LYS A 60 1.59 -22.84 3.75
N ILE A 61 1.18 -21.57 3.79
CA ILE A 61 0.72 -20.85 2.59
C ILE A 61 1.87 -20.74 1.58
N ILE A 62 3.04 -20.27 1.99
CA ILE A 62 4.21 -20.13 1.11
C ILE A 62 4.62 -21.50 0.51
N ALA A 63 4.60 -22.58 1.30
CA ALA A 63 4.91 -23.91 0.79
C ALA A 63 3.88 -24.39 -0.26
N TYR A 64 2.59 -24.20 0.02
CA TYR A 64 1.51 -24.56 -0.89
C TYR A 64 1.58 -23.76 -2.20
N GLU A 65 1.72 -22.43 -2.14
CA GLU A 65 1.78 -21.59 -3.34
C GLU A 65 3.02 -21.86 -4.19
N ASN A 66 4.16 -22.18 -3.57
CA ASN A 66 5.34 -22.65 -4.29
C ASN A 66 5.03 -23.88 -5.15
N ASP A 67 4.25 -24.82 -4.63
CA ASP A 67 3.92 -26.05 -5.33
C ASP A 67 2.88 -25.81 -6.44
N GLN A 68 1.91 -24.91 -6.20
CA GLN A 68 0.96 -24.47 -7.22
C GLN A 68 1.68 -23.77 -8.38
N LEU A 69 2.53 -22.78 -8.10
CA LEU A 69 3.26 -22.05 -9.14
C LEU A 69 4.21 -22.94 -9.94
N LYS A 70 4.88 -23.90 -9.30
CA LYS A 70 5.73 -24.89 -10.01
C LYS A 70 4.93 -25.86 -10.86
N SER A 71 3.67 -26.10 -10.53
CA SER A 71 2.80 -26.99 -11.30
C SER A 71 2.39 -26.37 -12.65
N ILE A 72 2.40 -25.04 -12.75
CA ILE A 72 2.18 -24.28 -13.99
C ILE A 72 3.48 -24.31 -14.80
N ASN A 73 3.55 -25.20 -15.79
CA ASN A 73 4.76 -25.42 -16.59
C ASN A 73 4.53 -25.37 -18.11
N ASP A 74 3.29 -25.19 -18.56
CA ASP A 74 2.98 -25.00 -19.97
C ASP A 74 3.48 -23.61 -20.43
N SER A 75 4.47 -23.61 -21.32
CA SER A 75 5.09 -22.41 -21.84
C SER A 75 4.14 -21.52 -22.66
N THR A 76 3.15 -22.12 -23.32
CA THR A 76 2.12 -21.39 -24.07
C THR A 76 1.18 -20.69 -23.10
N PHE A 77 0.76 -21.36 -22.03
CA PHE A 77 -0.05 -20.77 -20.97
C PHE A 77 0.70 -19.62 -20.27
N ILE A 78 1.97 -19.84 -19.88
CA ILE A 78 2.81 -18.82 -19.24
C ILE A 78 2.97 -17.61 -20.15
N ARG A 79 3.23 -17.81 -21.45
CA ARG A 79 3.37 -16.69 -22.40
C ARG A 79 2.07 -15.90 -22.54
N SER A 80 0.91 -16.57 -22.60
CA SER A 80 -0.39 -15.93 -22.73
C SER A 80 -0.82 -15.18 -21.47
N ASN A 81 -0.32 -15.58 -20.29
CA ASN A 81 -0.64 -14.99 -18.99
C ASN A 81 0.60 -14.34 -18.35
N SER A 82 1.60 -13.91 -19.15
CA SER A 82 2.93 -13.59 -18.64
C SER A 82 2.92 -12.49 -17.60
N THR A 83 2.10 -11.46 -17.77
CA THR A 83 1.99 -10.36 -16.82
C THR A 83 1.52 -10.83 -15.45
N LEU A 84 0.38 -11.52 -15.37
CA LEU A 84 -0.14 -12.03 -14.10
C LEU A 84 0.78 -13.13 -13.51
N TYR A 85 1.31 -14.03 -14.34
CA TYR A 85 2.22 -15.09 -13.91
C TYR A 85 3.50 -14.53 -13.27
N ASN A 86 4.16 -13.59 -13.96
CA ASN A 86 5.36 -12.94 -13.46
C ASN A 86 5.06 -12.10 -12.22
N PHE A 87 3.96 -11.34 -12.20
CA PHE A 87 3.55 -10.58 -11.01
C PHE A 87 3.32 -11.48 -9.79
N THR A 88 2.66 -12.62 -9.99
CA THR A 88 2.38 -13.59 -8.93
C THR A 88 3.67 -14.21 -8.39
N ASN A 89 4.63 -14.56 -9.26
CA ASN A 89 5.94 -15.04 -8.85
C ASN A 89 6.75 -13.96 -8.11
N ALA A 90 6.59 -12.69 -8.47
CA ALA A 90 7.20 -11.57 -7.76
C ALA A 90 6.66 -11.45 -6.33
N LEU A 91 5.33 -11.48 -6.15
CA LEU A 91 4.68 -11.55 -4.82
C LEU A 91 5.17 -12.75 -4.01
N PHE A 92 5.25 -13.94 -4.63
CA PHE A 92 5.72 -15.14 -3.95
C PHE A 92 7.13 -14.96 -3.37
N HIS A 93 8.08 -14.50 -4.20
CA HIS A 93 9.47 -14.32 -3.75
C HIS A 93 9.64 -13.17 -2.76
N GLN A 94 8.84 -12.11 -2.89
CA GLN A 94 8.81 -11.00 -1.93
C GLN A 94 8.31 -11.50 -0.57
N ASN A 95 7.14 -12.15 -0.51
CA ASN A 95 6.60 -12.75 0.72
C ASN A 95 7.55 -13.78 1.35
N GLN A 96 8.19 -14.62 0.53
CA GLN A 96 9.19 -15.59 1.01
C GLN A 96 10.41 -14.90 1.62
N THR A 97 10.85 -13.78 1.06
CA THR A 97 11.97 -12.99 1.61
C THR A 97 11.58 -12.40 2.96
N LYS A 98 10.40 -11.75 3.04
CA LYS A 98 9.86 -11.16 4.27
C LYS A 98 9.73 -12.20 5.39
N PHE A 99 9.19 -13.38 5.08
CA PHE A 99 9.06 -14.49 6.02
C PHE A 99 10.39 -15.07 6.50
N LEU A 100 11.36 -15.25 5.59
CA LEU A 100 12.68 -15.72 5.98
C LEU A 100 13.44 -14.70 6.84
N LEU A 101 13.16 -13.40 6.66
CA LEU A 101 13.75 -12.34 7.46
C LEU A 101 13.12 -12.25 8.85
N SER A 102 11.78 -12.39 8.96
CA SER A 102 11.06 -12.29 10.24
C SER A 102 11.30 -13.48 11.18
N THR A 103 11.59 -14.67 10.65
CA THR A 103 11.67 -15.92 11.43
C THR A 103 13.08 -16.29 11.90
N LYS A 104 14.06 -15.39 11.80
CA LYS A 104 15.48 -15.71 12.06
C LYS A 104 16.05 -14.93 13.23
N ASP A 105 16.58 -15.69 14.20
CA ASP A 105 17.23 -15.15 15.39
C ASP A 105 18.62 -14.56 15.10
N GLU A 106 19.33 -15.10 14.09
CA GLU A 106 20.69 -14.68 13.74
C GLU A 106 20.85 -14.43 12.24
N VAL A 107 21.39 -13.25 11.90
CA VAL A 107 21.69 -12.84 10.54
C VAL A 107 23.10 -13.32 10.17
N SER A 108 23.18 -14.44 9.46
CA SER A 108 24.46 -14.94 8.91
C SER A 108 24.65 -14.56 7.45
N ARG A 109 25.90 -14.44 7.00
CA ARG A 109 26.26 -14.24 5.58
C ARG A 109 25.59 -15.25 4.64
N GLY A 110 25.48 -16.51 5.07
CA GLY A 110 24.79 -17.57 4.30
C GLY A 110 23.29 -17.29 4.11
N LEU A 111 22.62 -16.81 5.18
CA LEU A 111 21.23 -16.37 5.11
C LEU A 111 21.07 -15.14 4.21
N LEU A 112 21.93 -14.13 4.35
CA LEU A 112 21.89 -12.91 3.54
C LEU A 112 22.04 -13.21 2.03
N ARG A 113 22.96 -14.10 1.65
CA ARG A 113 23.09 -14.57 0.25
C ARG A 113 21.82 -15.26 -0.24
N ARG A 114 21.16 -16.05 0.61
CA ARG A 114 19.89 -16.70 0.28
C ARG A 114 18.77 -15.67 0.10
N LEU A 115 18.65 -14.71 1.00
CA LEU A 115 17.66 -13.63 0.92
C LEU A 115 17.85 -12.81 -0.36
N LYS A 116 19.09 -12.41 -0.67
CA LYS A 116 19.43 -11.76 -1.94
C LYS A 116 18.94 -12.56 -3.15
N SER A 117 19.31 -13.84 -3.21
CA SER A 117 18.95 -14.71 -4.35
C SER A 117 17.43 -14.86 -4.54
N ILE A 118 16.67 -14.86 -3.45
CA ILE A 118 15.20 -14.93 -3.50
C ILE A 118 14.64 -13.58 -3.97
N LEU A 119 15.04 -12.47 -3.36
CA LEU A 119 14.52 -11.15 -3.72
C LEU A 119 14.89 -10.76 -5.16
N ASP A 120 16.11 -11.05 -5.61
CA ASP A 120 16.52 -10.81 -7.00
C ASP A 120 15.66 -11.57 -8.02
N ARG A 121 15.21 -12.78 -7.67
CA ARG A 121 14.22 -13.50 -8.50
C ARG A 121 12.90 -12.76 -8.52
N GLY A 122 12.43 -12.29 -7.35
CA GLY A 122 11.23 -11.46 -7.24
C GLY A 122 11.32 -10.19 -8.09
N ILE A 123 12.44 -9.47 -8.04
CA ILE A 123 12.70 -8.26 -8.83
C ILE A 123 12.68 -8.57 -10.34
N ARG A 124 13.34 -9.64 -10.78
CA ARG A 124 13.33 -10.03 -12.20
C ARG A 124 11.92 -10.34 -12.68
N TYR A 125 11.16 -11.15 -11.94
CA TYR A 125 9.76 -11.41 -12.26
C TYR A 125 8.91 -10.14 -12.27
N TYR A 126 9.11 -9.23 -11.32
CA TYR A 126 8.39 -7.96 -11.29
C TYR A 126 8.67 -7.13 -12.57
N ASN A 127 9.94 -7.00 -12.96
CA ASN A 127 10.32 -6.29 -14.18
C ASN A 127 9.79 -7.01 -15.44
N ASP A 128 9.83 -8.34 -15.48
CA ASP A 128 9.33 -9.17 -16.60
C ASP A 128 7.80 -9.17 -16.70
N ALA A 129 7.07 -8.73 -15.67
CA ALA A 129 5.62 -8.58 -15.73
C ALA A 129 5.20 -7.45 -16.69
N LYS A 130 6.10 -6.48 -16.97
CA LYS A 130 5.91 -5.40 -17.95
C LYS A 130 4.57 -4.68 -17.84
N ILE A 131 4.21 -4.35 -16.60
CA ILE A 131 2.87 -3.87 -16.23
C ILE A 131 2.48 -2.62 -17.01
N GLU A 132 3.44 -1.71 -17.24
CA GLU A 132 3.19 -0.46 -17.98
C GLU A 132 3.24 -0.62 -19.50
N ASP A 133 4.15 -1.44 -20.05
CA ASP A 133 4.29 -1.66 -21.50
C ASP A 133 2.97 -2.09 -22.15
N PHE A 134 2.18 -2.87 -21.43
CA PHE A 134 0.90 -3.40 -21.93
C PHE A 134 -0.31 -2.54 -21.58
N LYS A 135 -0.11 -1.39 -20.91
CA LYS A 135 -1.21 -0.58 -20.34
C LYS A 135 -2.20 -1.47 -19.59
N THR A 136 -1.65 -2.39 -18.80
CA THR A 136 -2.37 -3.52 -18.21
C THR A 136 -3.64 -3.08 -17.48
N PHE A 137 -3.62 -1.87 -16.91
CA PHE A 137 -4.71 -1.31 -16.12
C PHE A 137 -5.55 -0.24 -16.85
N ASP A 138 -5.13 0.25 -18.02
CA ASP A 138 -5.90 1.28 -18.75
C ASP A 138 -7.08 0.68 -19.54
N LYS A 139 -7.02 -0.61 -19.85
CA LYS A 139 -8.09 -1.32 -20.54
C LYS A 139 -9.04 -1.93 -19.51
N LYS A 140 -10.25 -1.37 -19.41
CA LYS A 140 -11.41 -1.92 -18.67
C LYS A 140 -11.89 -3.30 -19.17
N GLU A 141 -11.08 -4.05 -19.91
CA GLU A 141 -11.50 -5.21 -20.69
C GLU A 141 -11.17 -6.57 -20.05
N ASN A 142 -10.29 -6.63 -19.04
CA ASN A 142 -9.99 -7.90 -18.38
C ASN A 142 -10.82 -8.09 -17.11
N SER A 143 -12.02 -8.67 -17.27
CA SER A 143 -12.93 -8.96 -16.15
C SER A 143 -12.31 -9.84 -15.07
N LEU A 144 -11.36 -10.71 -15.43
CA LEU A 144 -10.64 -11.54 -14.46
C LEU A 144 -9.77 -10.67 -13.53
N TYR A 145 -9.06 -9.68 -14.08
CA TYR A 145 -8.17 -8.82 -13.29
C TYR A 145 -8.95 -7.99 -12.28
N GLU A 146 -10.08 -7.43 -12.71
CA GLU A 146 -11.02 -6.74 -11.82
C GLU A 146 -11.53 -7.66 -10.71
N LEU A 147 -11.92 -8.88 -11.07
CA LEU A 147 -12.49 -9.86 -10.17
C LEU A 147 -11.52 -10.30 -9.05
N ILE A 148 -10.23 -10.40 -9.38
CA ILE A 148 -9.17 -10.78 -8.42
C ILE A 148 -8.47 -9.57 -7.77
N LYS A 149 -8.84 -8.34 -8.14
CA LYS A 149 -8.16 -7.08 -7.74
C LYS A 149 -6.70 -6.95 -8.20
N PHE A 150 -6.39 -7.51 -9.37
CA PHE A 150 -5.13 -7.24 -10.04
C PHE A 150 -5.19 -5.88 -10.75
N ASP A 151 -4.87 -4.83 -10.00
CA ASP A 151 -4.99 -3.43 -10.40
C ASP A 151 -3.73 -2.59 -10.10
N LEU A 152 -3.81 -1.29 -10.41
CA LEU A 152 -2.72 -0.34 -10.17
C LEU A 152 -2.30 -0.27 -8.69
N GLN A 153 -3.23 -0.40 -7.75
CA GLN A 153 -2.91 -0.35 -6.32
C GLN A 153 -2.11 -1.58 -5.91
N SER A 154 -2.49 -2.76 -6.38
CA SER A 154 -1.72 -3.99 -6.13
C SER A 154 -0.28 -3.87 -6.66
N ASN A 155 -0.10 -3.25 -7.83
CA ASN A 155 1.22 -2.98 -8.40
C ASN A 155 2.03 -2.01 -7.56
N LEU A 156 1.45 -0.86 -7.20
CA LEU A 156 2.12 0.15 -6.38
C LEU A 156 2.56 -0.42 -5.02
N LEU A 157 1.71 -1.23 -4.39
CA LEU A 157 2.01 -1.91 -3.13
C LEU A 157 3.19 -2.88 -3.30
N LEU A 158 3.14 -3.81 -4.26
CA LEU A 158 4.22 -4.76 -4.46
C LEU A 158 5.56 -4.05 -4.75
N LYS A 159 5.51 -3.00 -5.58
CA LYS A 159 6.69 -2.19 -5.92
C LYS A 159 7.29 -1.51 -4.70
N SER A 160 6.46 -0.90 -3.84
CA SER A 160 6.94 -0.27 -2.60
C SER A 160 7.54 -1.29 -1.64
N GLU A 161 6.92 -2.46 -1.50
CA GLU A 161 7.39 -3.53 -0.62
C GLU A 161 8.72 -4.13 -1.09
N ILE A 162 8.87 -4.41 -2.39
CA ILE A 162 10.15 -4.87 -2.96
C ILE A 162 11.25 -3.83 -2.69
N ARG A 163 10.97 -2.53 -2.88
CA ARG A 163 11.94 -1.45 -2.62
C ARG A 163 12.29 -1.35 -1.14
N SER A 164 11.29 -1.48 -0.26
CA SER A 164 11.48 -1.47 1.19
C SER A 164 12.41 -2.60 1.62
N LEU A 165 12.09 -3.84 1.25
CA LEU A 165 12.93 -5.01 1.54
C LEU A 165 14.32 -4.90 0.92
N LYS A 166 14.43 -4.38 -0.31
CA LYS A 166 15.72 -4.17 -0.96
C LYS A 166 16.60 -3.20 -0.16
N ASN A 167 16.02 -2.11 0.35
CA ASN A 167 16.75 -1.13 1.17
C ASN A 167 17.18 -1.73 2.52
N GLU A 168 16.30 -2.50 3.16
CA GLU A 168 16.63 -3.23 4.39
C GLU A 168 17.78 -4.22 4.18
N LEU A 169 17.67 -5.07 3.15
CA LEU A 169 18.75 -6.00 2.78
C LEU A 169 20.04 -5.27 2.40
N ASN A 170 19.97 -4.15 1.69
CA ASN A 170 21.14 -3.35 1.34
C ASN A 170 21.90 -2.92 2.60
N THR A 171 21.18 -2.51 3.65
CA THR A 171 21.77 -2.13 4.93
C THR A 171 22.48 -3.32 5.57
N LEU A 172 21.80 -4.48 5.65
CA LEU A 172 22.37 -5.70 6.21
C LEU A 172 23.60 -6.20 5.45
N PHE A 173 23.60 -6.11 4.12
CA PHE A 173 24.74 -6.49 3.29
C PHE A 173 25.95 -5.60 3.52
N ASN A 174 25.74 -4.28 3.66
CA ASN A 174 26.81 -3.35 3.99
C ASN A 174 27.41 -3.66 5.36
N GLU A 175 26.59 -3.93 6.37
CA GLU A 175 27.07 -4.33 7.71
C GLU A 175 27.85 -5.64 7.69
N ASP A 176 27.40 -6.64 6.93
CA ASP A 176 28.07 -7.95 6.86
C ASP A 176 29.49 -7.86 6.28
N ILE A 177 29.73 -7.03 5.24
CA ILE A 177 31.06 -6.90 4.62
C ILE A 177 31.91 -5.77 5.20
N TYR A 178 31.35 -4.93 6.07
CA TYR A 178 32.09 -3.81 6.67
C TYR A 178 33.36 -4.22 7.43
N PRO A 179 33.36 -5.26 8.29
CA PRO A 179 34.57 -5.73 8.96
C PRO A 179 35.67 -6.19 8.00
N ASP A 180 35.30 -6.76 6.84
CA ASP A 180 36.26 -7.19 5.83
C ASP A 180 36.94 -5.98 5.16
N PHE A 181 36.16 -4.91 4.88
CA PHE A 181 36.69 -3.65 4.37
C PHE A 181 37.60 -2.96 5.39
N GLN A 182 37.24 -2.95 6.68
CA GLN A 182 38.08 -2.43 7.76
C GLN A 182 39.44 -3.16 7.82
N ARG A 183 39.43 -4.49 7.70
CA ARG A 183 40.66 -5.30 7.70
C ARG A 183 41.56 -4.98 6.51
N ILE A 184 40.99 -4.83 5.30
CA ILE A 184 41.74 -4.44 4.10
C ILE A 184 42.30 -3.03 4.24
N PHE A 185 41.49 -2.09 4.73
CA PHE A 185 41.91 -0.72 5.03
C PHE A 185 43.11 -0.70 5.99
N LEU A 186 43.05 -1.43 7.11
CA LEU A 186 44.12 -1.47 8.10
C LEU A 186 45.40 -2.10 7.53
N ALA A 187 45.29 -3.09 6.65
CA ALA A 187 46.44 -3.66 5.95
C ALA A 187 47.08 -2.63 4.99
N ALA A 188 46.28 -1.86 4.27
CA ALA A 188 46.75 -0.79 3.39
C ALA A 188 47.45 0.32 4.19
N LYS A 189 46.82 0.78 5.28
CA LYS A 189 47.32 1.85 6.15
C LYS A 189 48.62 1.47 6.88
N ASN A 190 48.66 0.30 7.50
CA ASN A 190 49.74 -0.08 8.44
C ASN A 190 50.85 -0.88 7.77
N LYS A 191 50.55 -1.66 6.72
CA LYS A 191 51.49 -2.61 6.09
C LYS A 191 51.77 -2.31 4.62
N ASN A 192 51.13 -1.29 4.03
CA ASN A 192 51.18 -1.02 2.59
C ASN A 192 50.77 -2.24 1.74
N GLN A 193 49.77 -3.00 2.21
CA GLN A 193 49.17 -4.14 1.51
C GLN A 193 47.74 -3.78 1.10
N TYR A 194 47.49 -3.60 -0.21
CA TYR A 194 46.27 -2.93 -0.67
C TYR A 194 45.09 -3.87 -0.95
N HIS A 195 45.33 -5.10 -1.40
CA HIS A 195 44.28 -6.12 -1.62
C HIS A 195 43.03 -5.63 -2.38
N ILE A 196 43.21 -4.88 -3.48
CA ILE A 196 42.11 -4.32 -4.29
C ILE A 196 41.13 -5.40 -4.75
N ASP A 197 41.64 -6.51 -5.29
CA ASP A 197 40.83 -7.66 -5.72
C ASP A 197 39.96 -8.23 -4.58
N SER A 198 40.41 -8.09 -3.32
CA SER A 198 39.62 -8.52 -2.17
C SER A 198 38.44 -7.58 -1.90
N LEU A 199 38.57 -6.27 -2.13
CA LEU A 199 37.44 -5.34 -2.02
C LEU A 199 36.35 -5.70 -3.03
N GLU A 200 36.74 -5.92 -4.29
CA GLU A 200 35.82 -6.37 -5.34
C GLU A 200 35.20 -7.73 -5.02
N PHE A 201 35.98 -8.67 -4.49
CA PHE A 201 35.47 -9.97 -4.05
C PHE A 201 34.38 -9.85 -2.99
N TYR A 202 34.60 -9.06 -1.93
CA TYR A 202 33.61 -8.92 -0.86
C TYR A 202 32.36 -8.15 -1.31
N ALA A 203 32.51 -7.08 -2.09
CA ALA A 203 31.38 -6.38 -2.69
C ALA A 203 30.58 -7.30 -3.66
N GLY A 204 31.29 -8.13 -4.41
CA GLY A 204 30.73 -9.12 -5.33
C GLY A 204 29.92 -10.24 -4.66
N ILE A 205 30.06 -10.47 -3.35
CA ILE A 205 29.19 -11.41 -2.61
C ILE A 205 27.71 -11.02 -2.77
N TYR A 206 27.45 -9.70 -2.85
CA TYR A 206 26.13 -9.12 -2.96
C TYR A 206 25.92 -8.33 -4.25
N ASP A 207 26.72 -8.58 -5.30
CA ASP A 207 26.66 -7.86 -6.58
C ASP A 207 26.60 -6.33 -6.39
N MET A 208 27.37 -5.83 -5.42
CA MET A 208 27.50 -4.39 -5.17
C MET A 208 28.59 -3.85 -6.09
N PRO A 209 28.27 -2.97 -7.06
CA PRO A 209 29.28 -2.34 -7.86
C PRO A 209 30.11 -1.43 -6.95
N LEU A 210 31.41 -1.66 -6.94
CA LEU A 210 32.37 -0.81 -6.24
C LEU A 210 32.96 0.18 -7.23
N SER A 211 32.93 1.46 -6.89
CA SER A 211 33.58 2.46 -7.72
C SER A 211 35.09 2.23 -7.77
N MET A 212 35.64 2.14 -8.97
CA MET A 212 37.05 2.01 -9.28
C MET A 212 37.59 3.24 -10.03
N GLU A 213 36.83 4.35 -10.00
CA GLU A 213 37.15 5.60 -10.69
C GLU A 213 38.57 6.11 -10.44
N ILE A 214 39.04 5.99 -9.21
CA ILE A 214 40.35 6.49 -8.78
C ILE A 214 41.45 5.68 -9.46
N THR A 215 41.40 4.35 -9.36
CA THR A 215 42.42 3.47 -9.96
C THR A 215 42.35 3.45 -11.48
N ASN A 216 41.14 3.46 -12.05
CA ASN A 216 40.92 3.53 -13.50
C ASN A 216 41.22 4.91 -14.09
N ASN A 217 41.25 5.95 -13.24
CA ASN A 217 41.39 7.35 -13.60
C ASN A 217 40.44 7.79 -14.73
N LYS A 218 39.19 7.35 -14.58
CA LYS A 218 38.06 7.68 -15.44
C LYS A 218 36.81 7.63 -14.56
N PRO A 219 35.82 8.51 -14.78
CA PRO A 219 34.52 8.35 -14.15
C PRO A 219 33.95 6.98 -14.54
N ASP A 220 33.37 6.28 -13.57
CA ASP A 220 32.64 5.03 -13.76
C ASP A 220 31.27 5.46 -14.26
N PHE A 221 31.25 6.02 -15.47
CA PHE A 221 30.07 6.64 -16.04
C PHE A 221 29.10 5.54 -16.46
N GLN A 222 28.30 5.09 -15.51
CA GLN A 222 26.94 4.67 -15.82
C GLN A 222 26.16 5.99 -15.88
N PRO A 223 25.75 6.50 -17.06
CA PRO A 223 24.75 7.56 -17.04
C PRO A 223 23.66 7.05 -16.11
N PHE A 224 23.24 7.85 -15.13
CA PHE A 224 21.97 7.60 -14.45
C PHE A 224 20.97 7.49 -15.59
N SER A 225 20.69 6.26 -16.02
CA SER A 225 19.52 5.99 -16.78
C SER A 225 18.46 6.47 -15.81
N PHE A 226 17.77 7.55 -16.17
CA PHE A 226 16.43 7.79 -15.65
C PHE A 226 15.62 6.60 -16.17
N GLY A 227 15.91 5.43 -15.58
CA GLY A 227 15.30 4.18 -15.92
C GLY A 227 13.83 4.38 -15.67
N ASP A 228 13.03 3.65 -16.43
CA ASP A 228 11.61 3.55 -16.18
C ASP A 228 11.37 3.57 -14.66
N PRO A 229 10.61 4.54 -14.10
CA PRO A 229 10.39 4.63 -12.68
C PRO A 229 9.76 3.35 -12.10
N ASN A 230 9.28 2.45 -12.96
CA ASN A 230 8.75 1.12 -12.67
C ASN A 230 9.76 0.00 -12.75
N PHE A 231 10.94 0.23 -13.32
CA PHE A 231 12.03 -0.72 -13.22
C PHE A 231 12.62 -0.73 -11.80
N ILE A 232 12.90 -1.91 -11.27
CA ILE A 232 13.64 -2.08 -10.02
C ILE A 232 14.98 -2.72 -10.38
N SER A 233 16.09 -2.01 -10.11
CA SER A 233 17.42 -2.58 -10.32
C SER A 233 17.66 -3.77 -9.37
N THR A 234 18.32 -4.81 -9.86
CA THR A 234 18.82 -5.92 -9.02
C THR A 234 20.09 -5.55 -8.27
N GLU A 235 20.81 -4.51 -8.70
CA GLU A 235 22.08 -4.09 -8.08
C GLU A 235 21.86 -3.49 -6.69
N TYR A 236 22.74 -3.81 -5.76
CA TYR A 236 22.77 -3.26 -4.40
C TYR A 236 23.86 -2.19 -4.32
N LEU A 237 23.74 -1.23 -3.41
CA LEU A 237 24.66 -0.09 -3.35
C LEU A 237 25.56 -0.17 -2.12
N ALA A 238 26.87 -0.05 -2.35
CA ALA A 238 27.82 0.21 -1.28
C ALA A 238 27.49 1.55 -0.62
N ASP A 239 27.42 1.57 0.69
CA ASP A 239 27.19 2.79 1.45
C ASP A 239 28.44 3.68 1.50
N SER A 240 28.30 4.85 2.12
CA SER A 240 29.39 5.81 2.24
C SER A 240 30.60 5.26 2.99
N ARG A 241 30.42 4.33 3.94
CA ARG A 241 31.53 3.77 4.71
C ARG A 241 32.38 2.87 3.83
N LEU A 242 31.75 1.95 3.11
CA LEU A 242 32.46 1.04 2.20
C LEU A 242 33.15 1.80 1.07
N ASP A 243 32.47 2.80 0.48
CA ASP A 243 33.03 3.67 -0.56
C ASP A 243 34.26 4.43 -0.05
N ILE A 244 34.18 5.07 1.12
CA ILE A 244 35.31 5.79 1.74
C ILE A 244 36.51 4.86 1.96
N LEU A 245 36.28 3.67 2.53
CA LEU A 245 37.37 2.71 2.76
C LEU A 245 38.00 2.22 1.46
N SER A 246 37.19 1.92 0.44
CA SER A 246 37.67 1.54 -0.89
C SER A 246 38.51 2.66 -1.52
N ARG A 247 37.98 3.89 -1.57
CA ARG A 247 38.69 5.04 -2.13
C ARG A 247 40.02 5.29 -1.44
N TYR A 248 40.08 5.16 -0.11
CA TYR A 248 41.34 5.28 0.62
C TYR A 248 42.37 4.24 0.14
N VAL A 249 41.96 2.97 0.02
CA VAL A 249 42.85 1.89 -0.42
C VAL A 249 43.33 2.13 -1.85
N GLN A 250 42.44 2.58 -2.75
CA GLN A 250 42.77 2.97 -4.13
C GLN A 250 43.79 4.13 -4.18
N LEU A 251 43.55 5.20 -3.42
CA LEU A 251 44.45 6.34 -3.31
C LEU A 251 45.83 5.94 -2.76
N LYS A 252 45.85 5.10 -1.72
CA LYS A 252 47.09 4.56 -1.14
C LYS A 252 47.84 3.66 -2.11
N TYR A 253 47.13 2.82 -2.86
CA TYR A 253 47.70 2.00 -3.92
C TYR A 253 48.36 2.89 -4.97
N LEU A 254 47.68 3.93 -5.47
CA LEU A 254 48.24 4.85 -6.45
C LEU A 254 49.42 5.67 -5.91
N ALA A 255 49.38 6.09 -4.65
CA ALA A 255 50.46 6.83 -4.01
C ALA A 255 51.72 5.97 -3.76
N SER A 256 51.58 4.65 -3.72
CA SER A 256 52.68 3.70 -3.52
C SER A 256 53.79 3.85 -4.56
N ARG A 257 55.06 3.69 -4.14
CA ARG A 257 56.21 3.69 -5.06
C ARG A 257 56.18 2.53 -6.06
N ARG A 258 55.47 1.44 -5.75
CA ARG A 258 55.41 0.23 -6.59
C ARG A 258 54.46 0.39 -7.78
N THR A 259 53.46 1.25 -7.65
CA THR A 259 52.40 1.39 -8.66
C THR A 259 52.87 2.27 -9.79
N ARG A 260 52.80 1.77 -11.03
CA ARG A 260 53.06 2.54 -12.25
C ARG A 260 51.73 2.89 -12.90
N VAL A 261 51.57 4.14 -13.33
CA VAL A 261 50.37 4.59 -14.05
C VAL A 261 50.69 4.81 -15.53
N SER A 262 49.66 4.83 -16.37
CA SER A 262 49.78 5.17 -17.79
C SER A 262 50.30 6.61 -17.97
N ARG A 263 50.94 6.90 -19.12
CA ARG A 263 51.38 8.27 -19.47
C ARG A 263 50.22 9.26 -19.56
N ASN A 264 49.03 8.78 -19.93
CA ASN A 264 47.82 9.58 -20.10
C ASN A 264 46.99 9.66 -18.80
N PHE A 265 47.61 9.41 -17.64
CA PHE A 265 46.94 9.47 -16.36
C PHE A 265 46.52 10.92 -16.06
N ASN A 266 45.22 11.18 -16.00
CA ASN A 266 44.64 12.48 -15.69
C ASN A 266 44.89 12.85 -14.22
N LYS A 267 45.92 13.66 -13.96
CA LYS A 267 46.27 14.08 -12.59
C LYS A 267 45.20 14.99 -11.99
N GLN A 268 44.56 15.83 -12.80
CA GLN A 268 43.52 16.74 -12.34
C GLN A 268 42.33 15.98 -11.77
N LEU A 269 41.83 14.98 -12.51
CA LEU A 269 40.75 14.10 -12.04
C LEU A 269 41.13 13.39 -10.73
N LEU A 270 42.36 12.87 -10.60
CA LEU A 270 42.81 12.27 -9.34
C LEU A 270 42.73 13.25 -8.16
N HIS A 271 43.13 14.51 -8.35
CA HIS A 271 43.07 15.52 -7.28
C HIS A 271 41.64 15.97 -6.97
N GLU A 272 40.77 16.05 -7.97
CA GLU A 272 39.34 16.29 -7.78
C GLU A 272 38.69 15.17 -6.98
N GLN A 273 38.96 13.91 -7.34
CA GLN A 273 38.52 12.72 -6.62
C GLN A 273 39.07 12.66 -5.18
N PHE A 274 40.31 13.07 -4.96
CA PHE A 274 40.87 13.19 -3.62
C PHE A 274 40.18 14.28 -2.78
N LYS A 275 39.82 15.41 -3.40
CA LYS A 275 39.07 16.49 -2.74
C LYS A 275 37.66 16.02 -2.36
N ASP A 276 36.98 15.33 -3.28
CA ASP A 276 35.67 14.73 -3.03
C ASP A 276 35.74 13.71 -1.88
N PHE A 277 36.69 12.77 -1.94
CA PHE A 277 36.97 11.83 -0.85
C PHE A 277 37.17 12.52 0.51
N LYS A 278 37.95 13.61 0.58
CA LYS A 278 38.13 14.38 1.83
C LYS A 278 36.82 15.01 2.31
N SER A 279 35.94 15.41 1.40
CA SER A 279 34.61 15.93 1.74
C SER A 279 33.76 14.83 2.36
N SER A 280 33.69 13.66 1.71
CA SER A 280 32.94 12.50 2.20
C SER A 280 33.39 12.05 3.59
N VAL A 281 34.71 11.97 3.82
CA VAL A 281 35.27 11.64 5.15
C VAL A 281 34.85 12.65 6.23
N ARG A 282 34.70 13.94 5.90
CA ARG A 282 34.30 14.98 6.86
C ARG A 282 32.83 14.90 7.23
N THR A 283 31.97 14.50 6.30
CA THR A 283 30.52 14.39 6.52
C THR A 283 30.15 13.06 7.16
N GLU A 284 31.00 12.04 7.02
CA GLU A 284 30.78 10.71 7.59
C GLU A 284 30.80 10.73 9.12
N LYS A 285 29.83 10.03 9.72
CA LYS A 285 29.63 9.98 11.17
C LYS A 285 30.21 8.74 11.83
N ASP A 286 30.48 7.69 11.05
CA ASP A 286 31.03 6.43 11.51
C ASP A 286 32.29 6.62 12.39
N ARG A 287 32.32 5.88 13.50
CA ARG A 287 33.36 6.00 14.53
C ARG A 287 34.73 5.55 14.01
N PHE A 288 34.79 4.41 13.33
CA PHE A 288 36.04 3.86 12.81
C PHE A 288 36.63 4.80 11.77
N ILE A 289 35.81 5.34 10.86
CA ILE A 289 36.26 6.31 9.85
C ILE A 289 36.84 7.57 10.52
N LYS A 290 36.18 8.13 11.54
CA LYS A 290 36.68 9.31 12.26
C LYS A 290 38.01 9.07 12.97
N GLU A 291 38.15 7.92 13.63
CA GLU A 291 39.36 7.56 14.37
C GLU A 291 40.53 7.29 13.38
N GLU A 292 40.26 6.49 12.35
CA GLU A 292 41.29 5.96 11.46
C GLU A 292 41.67 6.90 10.30
N LEU A 293 40.74 7.74 9.81
CA LEU A 293 40.93 8.73 8.76
C LEU A 293 40.93 10.17 9.29
N ASN A 294 41.57 10.37 10.44
CA ASN A 294 41.74 11.68 11.05
C ASN A 294 42.59 12.65 10.18
N PRO A 295 42.58 13.97 10.49
CA PRO A 295 43.24 14.98 9.66
C PRO A 295 44.72 14.70 9.35
N LYS A 296 45.47 14.11 10.29
CA LYS A 296 46.89 13.77 10.12
C LYS A 296 47.09 12.69 9.05
N VAL A 297 46.21 11.67 9.03
CA VAL A 297 46.26 10.61 8.01
C VAL A 297 45.91 11.18 6.63
N LEU A 298 44.89 12.04 6.55
CA LEU A 298 44.52 12.70 5.30
C LEU A 298 45.61 13.63 4.76
N GLU A 299 46.31 14.36 5.64
CA GLU A 299 47.44 15.20 5.26
C GLU A 299 48.65 14.37 4.77
N SER A 300 48.95 13.24 5.43
CA SER A 300 49.98 12.31 4.96
C SER A 300 49.66 11.79 3.57
N LEU A 301 48.43 11.30 3.36
CA LEU A 301 47.99 10.80 2.05
C LEU A 301 48.03 11.90 0.98
N SER A 302 47.61 13.12 1.32
CA SER A 302 47.69 14.27 0.42
C SER A 302 49.12 14.57 -0.02
N ARG A 303 50.09 14.54 0.92
CA ARG A 303 51.51 14.75 0.59
C ARG A 303 52.06 13.65 -0.30
N GLU A 304 51.71 12.39 -0.03
CA GLU A 304 52.12 11.26 -0.85
C GLU A 304 51.59 11.36 -2.29
N ILE A 305 50.30 11.70 -2.45
CA ILE A 305 49.67 11.89 -3.76
C ILE A 305 50.32 13.08 -4.49
N SER A 306 50.41 14.25 -3.86
CA SER A 306 50.98 15.46 -4.48
C SER A 306 52.46 15.30 -4.85
N SER A 307 53.22 14.56 -4.03
CA SER A 307 54.63 14.26 -4.32
C SER A 307 54.79 13.38 -5.56
N LYS A 308 53.84 12.48 -5.82
CA LYS A 308 53.90 11.56 -6.97
C LYS A 308 53.23 12.13 -8.21
N PHE A 309 52.17 12.94 -8.03
CA PHE A 309 51.33 13.50 -9.09
C PHE A 309 51.14 15.01 -8.89
N PRO A 310 52.11 15.86 -9.26
CA PRO A 310 51.98 17.32 -9.12
C PRO A 310 50.90 17.90 -10.05
N ILE A 311 50.13 18.90 -9.57
CA ILE A 311 49.10 19.61 -10.34
C ILE A 311 49.74 20.65 -11.26
N ASP A 312 49.38 20.62 -12.55
CA ASP A 312 49.76 21.62 -13.53
C ASP A 312 48.80 22.84 -13.41
N LYS A 313 49.32 24.05 -13.13
CA LYS A 313 48.54 25.22 -12.69
C LYS A 313 47.58 25.86 -13.72
N GLN A 314 47.30 25.26 -14.88
CA GLN A 314 46.78 25.99 -16.06
C GLN A 314 45.26 25.86 -16.40
N PHE A 315 44.40 25.18 -15.63
CA PHE A 315 43.07 24.72 -16.15
C PHE A 315 41.73 25.14 -15.45
N GLY A 316 41.64 26.17 -14.59
CA GLY A 316 40.39 26.46 -13.83
C GLY A 316 39.59 27.71 -14.22
N GLN A 317 38.52 27.62 -15.04
CA GLN A 317 37.38 28.57 -15.11
C GLN A 317 36.30 28.14 -16.15
N GLN A 318 35.14 27.60 -15.74
CA GLN A 318 33.85 27.70 -16.49
C GLN A 318 32.63 27.23 -15.64
N ASN A 319 31.44 27.78 -15.95
CA ASN A 319 30.30 28.11 -15.05
C ASN A 319 29.12 27.12 -15.06
N SER A 320 28.20 27.22 -14.08
CA SER A 320 26.86 26.60 -14.12
C SER A 320 25.80 27.43 -13.36
N ALA A 321 24.65 27.72 -13.98
CA ALA A 321 23.47 28.30 -13.33
C ALA A 321 22.17 27.96 -14.10
N GLY A 322 21.06 27.69 -13.39
CA GLY A 322 19.73 27.46 -13.98
C GLY A 322 18.58 27.54 -12.97
N THR A 323 17.48 28.19 -13.39
CA THR A 323 16.35 28.77 -12.65
C THR A 323 15.04 27.96 -12.80
N SER A 324 14.00 28.21 -12.00
CA SER A 324 12.64 27.67 -12.21
C SER A 324 11.54 28.61 -11.72
N ALA A 325 10.38 28.61 -12.40
CA ALA A 325 9.16 29.36 -12.07
C ALA A 325 7.90 28.52 -12.36
N MET A 326 6.81 28.74 -11.60
CA MET A 326 5.53 28.01 -11.63
C MET A 326 4.33 28.94 -11.89
N VAL A 327 3.21 28.37 -12.38
CA VAL A 327 1.94 29.03 -12.77
C VAL A 327 0.73 28.34 -12.09
N GLN A 328 -0.35 29.08 -11.80
CA GLN A 328 -1.62 28.62 -11.19
C GLN A 328 -2.84 28.69 -12.15
N MET A 329 -3.92 27.96 -11.81
CA MET A 329 -5.16 27.77 -12.59
C MET A 329 -6.46 28.23 -11.87
N PRO A 330 -7.61 28.39 -12.59
CA PRO A 330 -8.85 29.03 -12.11
C PRO A 330 -10.03 28.08 -11.77
N SER A 331 -11.14 28.64 -11.25
CA SER A 331 -12.23 28.02 -10.44
C SER A 331 -13.52 27.57 -11.17
N LYS A 332 -14.35 26.73 -10.51
CA LYS A 332 -15.46 25.86 -11.01
C LYS A 332 -16.88 26.33 -10.58
N SER A 333 -17.93 26.04 -11.36
CA SER A 333 -19.35 26.43 -11.19
C SER A 333 -20.15 25.63 -10.13
N SER A 334 -21.18 26.26 -9.53
CA SER A 334 -21.98 25.76 -8.37
C SER A 334 -23.07 24.73 -8.72
N GLN A 335 -23.10 23.57 -8.04
CA GLN A 335 -24.09 22.48 -8.20
C GLN A 335 -25.01 22.37 -6.96
N TYR A 336 -26.31 22.04 -7.14
CA TYR A 336 -27.28 21.85 -6.05
C TYR A 336 -27.56 20.38 -5.71
N TYR A 337 -27.68 20.04 -4.42
CA TYR A 337 -27.90 18.66 -3.92
C TYR A 337 -29.19 18.52 -3.09
N PHE A 338 -30.03 17.54 -3.41
CA PHE A 338 -31.33 17.31 -2.76
C PHE A 338 -31.42 15.92 -2.12
N PHE A 339 -32.12 15.81 -1.00
CA PHE A 339 -32.45 14.52 -0.39
C PHE A 339 -33.65 13.88 -1.12
N PRO A 340 -33.71 12.55 -1.25
CA PRO A 340 -34.83 11.89 -1.93
C PRO A 340 -36.16 12.12 -1.22
N ASN A 341 -37.19 12.50 -1.98
CA ASN A 341 -38.54 12.70 -1.48
C ASN A 341 -39.56 12.09 -2.47
N PRO A 342 -40.25 10.99 -2.12
CA PRO A 342 -40.21 10.29 -0.83
C PRO A 342 -38.85 9.64 -0.53
N ALA A 343 -38.49 9.55 0.75
CA ALA A 343 -37.25 8.91 1.18
C ALA A 343 -37.29 7.39 0.92
N PRO A 344 -36.15 6.70 0.78
CA PRO A 344 -36.14 5.24 0.76
C PRO A 344 -36.69 4.67 2.07
N LYS A 345 -37.20 3.44 2.00
CA LYS A 345 -37.66 2.70 3.18
C LYS A 345 -36.50 2.54 4.16
N ALA A 346 -36.71 2.98 5.39
CA ALA A 346 -35.75 2.87 6.48
C ALA A 346 -35.96 1.57 7.29
N SER A 347 -34.91 1.12 7.99
CA SER A 347 -34.98 0.01 8.95
C SER A 347 -35.85 0.37 10.16
N ALA A 348 -35.73 1.62 10.62
CA ALA A 348 -36.52 2.16 11.72
C ALA A 348 -36.79 3.66 11.49
N TYR A 349 -37.91 4.18 12.02
CA TYR A 349 -38.26 5.60 11.90
C TYR A 349 -38.95 6.17 13.14
N PHE A 350 -38.83 7.48 13.32
CA PHE A 350 -39.47 8.23 14.39
C PHE A 350 -39.86 9.63 13.90
N ILE A 351 -41.02 10.13 14.32
CA ILE A 351 -41.51 11.47 13.96
C ILE A 351 -41.79 12.26 15.23
N LYS A 352 -41.21 13.47 15.31
CA LYS A 352 -41.44 14.43 16.39
C LYS A 352 -42.09 15.69 15.84
N LEU A 353 -43.35 15.89 16.19
CA LEU A 353 -44.07 17.13 15.92
C LEU A 353 -43.59 18.25 16.84
N ALA A 354 -43.75 19.51 16.40
CA ALA A 354 -43.35 20.71 17.13
C ALA A 354 -41.90 20.61 17.64
N PHE A 355 -40.97 20.24 16.76
CA PHE A 355 -39.57 20.04 17.10
C PHE A 355 -38.89 21.37 17.45
N LYS A 356 -38.39 21.46 18.69
CA LYS A 356 -37.68 22.62 19.27
C LYS A 356 -38.35 23.97 18.89
N PRO A 357 -39.57 24.23 19.39
CA PRO A 357 -40.38 25.38 18.96
C PRO A 357 -39.74 26.74 19.30
N THR A 358 -38.80 26.76 20.26
CA THR A 358 -38.04 27.96 20.66
C THR A 358 -36.97 28.37 19.65
N LEU A 359 -36.60 27.52 18.69
CA LEU A 359 -35.61 27.83 17.65
C LEU A 359 -36.35 28.36 16.43
N SER A 360 -36.13 29.62 16.06
CA SER A 360 -36.90 30.29 14.99
C SER A 360 -36.40 29.94 13.59
N THR A 361 -35.09 29.82 13.39
CA THR A 361 -34.49 29.57 12.07
C THR A 361 -33.94 28.14 11.93
N LEU A 362 -33.84 27.66 10.70
CA LEU A 362 -33.22 26.36 10.41
C LEU A 362 -31.74 26.32 10.80
N GLY A 363 -31.00 27.43 10.72
CA GLY A 363 -29.61 27.50 11.19
C GLY A 363 -29.46 27.27 12.70
N GLN A 364 -30.43 27.70 13.52
CA GLN A 364 -30.44 27.40 14.95
C GLN A 364 -30.72 25.91 15.22
N VAL A 365 -31.63 25.31 14.44
CA VAL A 365 -31.94 23.88 14.52
C VAL A 365 -30.73 23.04 14.12
N ASP A 366 -30.05 23.40 13.03
CA ASP A 366 -28.79 22.80 12.61
C ASP A 366 -27.72 22.90 13.70
N SER A 367 -27.51 24.08 14.27
CA SER A 367 -26.54 24.26 15.36
C SER A 367 -26.79 23.33 16.56
N PHE A 368 -28.07 23.05 16.87
CA PHE A 368 -28.43 22.09 17.91
C PHE A 368 -28.13 20.63 17.50
N LEU A 369 -28.52 20.23 16.29
CA LEU A 369 -28.32 18.87 15.76
C LEU A 369 -26.84 18.56 15.56
N SER A 370 -26.13 19.40 14.82
CA SER A 370 -24.70 19.25 14.51
C SER A 370 -23.86 19.20 15.79
N LYS A 371 -24.14 20.06 16.79
CA LYS A 371 -23.45 19.99 18.09
C LYS A 371 -23.68 18.65 18.78
N SER A 372 -24.93 18.17 18.83
CA SER A 372 -25.26 16.89 19.45
C SER A 372 -24.55 15.71 18.75
N LEU A 373 -24.45 15.77 17.42
CA LEU A 373 -23.75 14.77 16.61
C LEU A 373 -22.22 14.86 16.79
N VAL A 374 -21.65 16.07 16.85
CA VAL A 374 -20.22 16.26 17.11
C VAL A 374 -19.83 15.76 18.50
N ASP A 375 -20.65 16.04 19.52
CA ASP A 375 -20.44 15.56 20.89
C ASP A 375 -20.50 14.02 20.98
N ALA A 376 -21.21 13.36 20.05
CA ALA A 376 -21.29 11.91 19.91
C ALA A 376 -20.22 11.30 18.98
N GLY A 377 -19.29 12.12 18.46
CA GLY A 377 -18.15 11.69 17.64
C GLY A 377 -18.36 11.71 16.12
N TYR A 378 -19.41 12.34 15.60
CA TYR A 378 -19.67 12.49 14.16
C TYR A 378 -19.01 13.75 13.56
N LYS A 379 -17.86 14.19 14.11
CA LYS A 379 -17.14 15.35 13.59
C LYS A 379 -16.65 15.07 12.16
N ASN A 380 -16.95 15.97 11.22
CA ASN A 380 -16.67 15.82 9.79
C ASN A 380 -17.35 14.61 9.12
N GLN A 381 -18.43 14.08 9.74
CA GLN A 381 -19.21 12.95 9.21
C GLN A 381 -20.66 13.36 8.92
N LEU A 382 -20.87 14.64 8.61
CA LEU A 382 -22.19 15.25 8.43
C LEU A 382 -22.38 15.68 6.99
N HIS A 383 -23.55 15.39 6.44
CA HIS A 383 -23.88 15.62 5.04
C HIS A 383 -25.23 16.32 4.94
N TYR A 384 -25.26 17.46 4.26
CA TYR A 384 -26.44 18.32 4.15
C TYR A 384 -27.05 18.31 2.76
N TYR A 385 -28.38 18.40 2.72
CA TYR A 385 -29.16 18.43 1.49
C TYR A 385 -30.35 19.38 1.63
N TYR A 386 -30.81 19.92 0.51
CA TYR A 386 -32.14 20.52 0.44
C TYR A 386 -33.22 19.43 0.54
N ASP A 387 -34.26 19.64 1.35
CA ASP A 387 -35.45 18.77 1.36
C ASP A 387 -36.71 19.56 1.70
N MET A 388 -37.79 19.35 0.93
CA MET A 388 -39.06 20.07 1.06
C MET A 388 -38.85 21.58 1.20
N ASP A 389 -39.34 22.17 2.30
CA ASP A 389 -39.15 23.55 2.69
C ASP A 389 -38.09 23.73 3.78
N GLY A 390 -37.30 22.70 4.08
CA GLY A 390 -36.21 22.74 5.05
C GLY A 390 -34.95 22.03 4.57
N PHE A 391 -34.42 21.13 5.40
CA PHE A 391 -33.18 20.42 5.10
C PHE A 391 -33.20 18.98 5.62
N ALA A 392 -32.35 18.15 5.00
CA ALA A 392 -31.96 16.86 5.54
C ALA A 392 -30.49 16.90 5.96
N LEU A 393 -30.18 16.27 7.09
CA LEU A 393 -28.85 16.06 7.63
C LEU A 393 -28.64 14.56 7.82
N THR A 394 -27.69 13.98 7.07
CA THR A 394 -27.30 12.58 7.26
C THR A 394 -25.93 12.45 7.90
N THR A 395 -25.71 11.33 8.58
CA THR A 395 -24.36 10.92 8.99
C THR A 395 -23.67 10.16 7.86
N SER A 396 -22.35 10.02 7.92
CA SER A 396 -21.64 8.98 7.15
C SER A 396 -22.04 7.58 7.65
N LEU A 397 -21.61 6.53 6.92
CA LEU A 397 -21.88 5.14 7.26
C LEU A 397 -21.04 4.74 8.47
N GLU A 398 -21.71 4.46 9.59
CA GLU A 398 -21.08 4.11 10.86
C GLU A 398 -21.10 2.61 11.09
N LYS A 399 -19.93 1.99 11.28
CA LYS A 399 -19.81 0.63 11.81
C LYS A 399 -20.15 0.59 13.28
N PHE A 400 -20.95 -0.40 13.67
CA PHE A 400 -21.35 -0.61 15.05
C PHE A 400 -21.33 -2.11 15.41
N ASN A 401 -21.30 -2.42 16.69
CA ASN A 401 -21.36 -3.79 17.19
C ASN A 401 -22.81 -4.29 17.18
N ILE A 402 -23.02 -5.61 17.26
CA ILE A 402 -24.37 -6.24 17.28
C ILE A 402 -25.29 -5.64 18.37
N ASP A 403 -24.72 -5.17 19.50
CA ASP A 403 -25.46 -4.54 20.58
C ASP A 403 -25.88 -3.09 20.32
N GLY A 404 -25.53 -2.52 19.16
CA GLY A 404 -25.81 -1.13 18.79
C GLY A 404 -24.71 -0.14 19.15
N SER A 405 -23.68 -0.52 19.90
CA SER A 405 -22.60 0.38 20.35
C SER A 405 -21.61 0.70 19.21
N PRO A 406 -21.02 1.90 19.17
CA PRO A 406 -20.08 2.27 18.11
C PRO A 406 -18.77 1.47 18.20
N VAL A 407 -18.21 1.13 17.03
CA VAL A 407 -16.83 0.61 16.92
C VAL A 407 -15.82 1.73 17.28
N PRO A 408 -14.61 1.42 17.79
CA PRO A 408 -13.57 2.41 18.07
C PRO A 408 -13.23 3.33 16.88
N SER A 409 -12.81 4.55 17.18
CA SER A 409 -12.90 5.72 16.27
C SER A 409 -12.19 5.59 14.92
N GLU A 410 -11.09 4.84 14.81
CA GLU A 410 -10.32 4.74 13.55
C GLU A 410 -11.05 3.93 12.48
N GLU A 411 -11.87 2.96 12.89
CA GLU A 411 -12.63 2.08 11.99
C GLU A 411 -14.13 2.35 12.00
N ARG A 412 -14.58 3.30 12.83
CA ARG A 412 -15.99 3.61 13.07
C ARG A 412 -16.73 4.04 11.81
N PHE A 413 -16.08 4.74 10.87
CA PHE A 413 -16.74 5.26 9.68
C PHE A 413 -16.19 4.60 8.42
N THR A 414 -17.08 4.23 7.49
CA THR A 414 -16.71 3.71 6.17
C THR A 414 -17.27 4.60 5.07
N GLN A 415 -16.51 4.77 3.99
CA GLN A 415 -16.98 5.51 2.82
C GLN A 415 -17.74 4.60 1.85
N ASN A 416 -17.49 3.30 1.88
CA ASN A 416 -18.04 2.31 0.96
C ASN A 416 -18.58 1.10 1.74
N LEU A 417 -19.80 0.69 1.40
CA LEU A 417 -20.46 -0.55 1.83
C LEU A 417 -20.34 -1.59 0.71
N GLY A 418 -19.64 -2.69 0.93
CA GLY A 418 -19.62 -3.84 0.01
C GLY A 418 -18.71 -3.73 -1.23
N GLY A 419 -17.60 -3.00 -1.16
CA GLY A 419 -16.80 -2.69 -2.36
C GLY A 419 -17.62 -1.89 -3.38
N ASP A 420 -17.14 -1.69 -4.60
CA ASP A 420 -17.84 -0.86 -5.61
C ASP A 420 -19.10 -1.54 -6.21
N GLY A 421 -19.75 -2.47 -5.48
CA GLY A 421 -20.90 -3.25 -5.93
C GLY A 421 -20.55 -4.31 -6.99
N LYS A 422 -19.27 -4.58 -7.22
CA LYS A 422 -18.79 -5.59 -8.15
C LYS A 422 -18.48 -6.87 -7.38
N PHE A 423 -19.08 -7.97 -7.81
CA PHE A 423 -18.74 -9.31 -7.32
C PHE A 423 -17.22 -9.51 -7.45
N SER A 424 -16.55 -9.80 -6.33
CA SER A 424 -15.10 -9.97 -6.27
C SER A 424 -14.77 -11.29 -5.59
N TYR A 425 -14.22 -12.25 -6.34
CA TYR A 425 -13.72 -13.50 -5.76
C TYR A 425 -12.67 -13.25 -4.68
N PHE A 426 -11.94 -12.14 -4.77
CA PHE A 426 -11.01 -11.71 -3.74
C PHE A 426 -11.68 -11.45 -2.39
N GLU A 427 -12.83 -10.75 -2.37
CA GLU A 427 -13.55 -10.49 -1.10
C GLU A 427 -14.16 -11.77 -0.52
N ILE A 428 -14.68 -12.66 -1.37
CA ILE A 428 -15.18 -13.98 -0.95
C ILE A 428 -14.03 -14.83 -0.39
N PHE A 429 -12.90 -14.86 -1.09
CA PHE A 429 -11.75 -15.63 -0.62
C PHE A 429 -11.21 -15.07 0.69
N LYS A 430 -11.14 -13.75 0.83
CA LYS A 430 -10.81 -13.08 2.09
C LYS A 430 -11.78 -13.47 3.22
N SER A 431 -13.09 -13.59 2.95
CA SER A 431 -14.10 -14.06 3.91
C SER A 431 -13.80 -15.44 4.48
N MET A 432 -13.33 -16.37 3.63
CA MET A 432 -13.00 -17.73 4.06
C MET A 432 -11.85 -17.78 5.07
N PHE A 433 -10.96 -16.78 5.07
CA PHE A 433 -9.81 -16.73 5.98
C PHE A 433 -10.02 -15.79 7.16
N PHE A 434 -10.98 -14.88 7.07
CA PHE A 434 -11.25 -13.84 8.06
C PHE A 434 -12.76 -13.68 8.26
N LYS A 435 -13.27 -14.01 9.46
CA LYS A 435 -14.67 -13.76 9.82
C LYS A 435 -14.85 -12.27 10.12
N VAL A 436 -15.60 -11.54 9.31
CA VAL A 436 -15.98 -10.15 9.60
C VAL A 436 -17.48 -10.01 9.37
N GLU A 437 -18.26 -10.32 10.40
CA GLU A 437 -19.64 -9.81 10.52
C GLU A 437 -19.52 -8.31 10.79
N SER A 438 -20.23 -7.48 10.02
CA SER A 438 -20.21 -6.03 10.24
C SER A 438 -21.61 -5.44 10.14
N GLU A 439 -22.00 -4.73 11.20
CA GLU A 439 -23.21 -3.91 11.20
C GLU A 439 -22.87 -2.47 10.83
N VAL A 440 -23.65 -1.87 9.94
CA VAL A 440 -23.43 -0.48 9.52
C VAL A 440 -24.74 0.29 9.58
N ARG A 441 -24.73 1.52 10.06
CA ARG A 441 -25.91 2.38 10.09
C ARG A 441 -25.67 3.78 9.54
N MET A 442 -26.74 4.40 9.06
CA MET A 442 -26.80 5.81 8.67
C MET A 442 -28.04 6.45 9.29
N PHE A 443 -27.88 7.59 9.95
CA PHE A 443 -29.00 8.40 10.42
C PHE A 443 -29.35 9.47 9.38
N ALA A 444 -30.64 9.72 9.17
CA ALA A 444 -31.13 10.86 8.43
C ALA A 444 -32.11 11.67 9.29
N PHE A 445 -31.73 12.90 9.61
CA PHE A 445 -32.53 13.87 10.35
C PHE A 445 -33.12 14.87 9.35
N ILE A 446 -34.43 14.83 9.15
CA ILE A 446 -35.14 15.69 8.20
C ILE A 446 -35.99 16.69 8.96
N VAL A 447 -35.75 17.98 8.74
CA VAL A 447 -36.47 19.08 9.40
C VAL A 447 -37.20 19.88 8.34
N ALA A 448 -38.53 19.87 8.41
CA ALA A 448 -39.42 20.57 7.48
C ALA A 448 -40.76 20.94 8.15
N SER A 449 -41.65 21.65 7.45
CA SER A 449 -42.99 21.97 7.98
C SER A 449 -43.92 20.76 8.06
N ASN A 450 -43.70 19.75 7.22
CA ASN A 450 -44.47 18.52 7.14
C ASN A 450 -43.59 17.30 7.44
N PRO A 451 -44.15 16.18 7.95
CA PRO A 451 -43.39 14.95 8.12
C PRO A 451 -42.90 14.42 6.77
N ALA A 452 -41.65 13.95 6.75
CA ALA A 452 -41.09 13.29 5.58
C ALA A 452 -41.81 11.95 5.34
N THR A 453 -41.99 11.59 4.07
CA THR A 453 -42.64 10.33 3.68
C THR A 453 -41.59 9.33 3.21
N MET A 454 -41.87 8.03 3.41
CA MET A 454 -41.04 6.94 2.89
C MET A 454 -41.73 6.27 1.69
N SER A 455 -40.93 5.87 0.73
CA SER A 455 -41.31 5.00 -0.37
C SER A 455 -41.29 3.53 0.08
N ASN A 456 -41.79 2.63 -0.77
CA ASN A 456 -41.67 1.18 -0.56
C ASN A 456 -40.31 0.61 -1.01
N VAL A 457 -39.41 1.44 -1.55
CA VAL A 457 -38.11 1.01 -2.08
C VAL A 457 -37.07 1.06 -0.97
N ALA A 458 -36.46 -0.07 -0.63
CA ALA A 458 -35.39 -0.15 0.37
C ALA A 458 -34.16 0.66 -0.05
N MET A 459 -33.53 1.33 0.91
CA MET A 459 -32.21 1.93 0.71
C MET A 459 -31.19 0.84 0.38
N THR A 460 -30.47 0.98 -0.72
CA THR A 460 -29.35 0.10 -1.06
C THR A 460 -28.02 0.73 -0.62
N PRO A 461 -26.98 -0.07 -0.36
CA PRO A 461 -25.63 0.43 -0.10
C PRO A 461 -25.11 1.42 -1.13
N GLY A 462 -25.28 1.10 -2.42
CA GLY A 462 -24.82 1.96 -3.52
C GLY A 462 -25.56 3.31 -3.55
N PHE A 463 -26.86 3.31 -3.25
CA PHE A 463 -27.63 4.55 -3.19
C PHE A 463 -27.23 5.41 -1.99
N ALA A 464 -26.97 4.81 -0.82
CA ALA A 464 -26.44 5.53 0.34
C ALA A 464 -25.09 6.18 0.03
N GLN A 465 -24.15 5.46 -0.61
CA GLN A 465 -22.86 6.03 -1.03
C GLN A 465 -23.02 7.20 -2.01
N GLN A 466 -23.91 7.07 -2.99
CA GLN A 466 -24.20 8.15 -3.94
C GLN A 466 -24.76 9.39 -3.24
N LEU A 467 -25.57 9.19 -2.20
CA LEU A 467 -26.10 10.29 -1.41
C LEU A 467 -24.97 11.03 -0.70
N LEU A 468 -24.08 10.32 -0.01
CA LEU A 468 -22.93 10.91 0.70
C LEU A 468 -21.95 11.66 -0.21
N LYS A 469 -21.75 11.21 -1.46
CA LYS A 469 -20.90 11.90 -2.44
C LYS A 469 -21.53 13.20 -2.97
N ASN A 470 -22.86 13.29 -2.95
CA ASN A 470 -23.63 14.40 -3.50
C ASN A 470 -24.28 15.20 -2.38
N SER A 471 -23.46 15.77 -1.49
CA SER A 471 -23.90 16.51 -0.31
C SER A 471 -23.07 17.77 -0.07
N TYR A 472 -23.56 18.66 0.80
CA TYR A 472 -22.76 19.76 1.34
C TYR A 472 -22.18 19.39 2.70
N ASP A 473 -20.98 19.91 3.00
CA ASP A 473 -20.33 19.72 4.30
C ASP A 473 -20.98 20.54 5.43
N THR A 474 -21.74 21.59 5.07
CA THR A 474 -22.45 22.48 6.00
C THR A 474 -23.81 22.85 5.43
N LEU A 475 -24.75 23.25 6.30
CA LEU A 475 -26.04 23.76 5.86
C LEU A 475 -25.85 24.95 4.89
N PRO A 476 -26.41 24.91 3.66
CA PRO A 476 -26.31 26.02 2.72
C PRO A 476 -26.85 27.34 3.30
N ASP A 477 -26.18 28.45 3.00
CA ASP A 477 -26.53 29.76 3.55
C ASP A 477 -27.99 30.18 3.31
N PRO A 478 -28.60 29.94 2.12
CA PRO A 478 -30.02 30.24 1.91
C PRO A 478 -30.98 29.50 2.84
N LEU A 479 -30.57 28.34 3.39
CA LEU A 479 -31.36 27.58 4.34
C LEU A 479 -31.13 28.05 5.78
N LYS A 480 -29.91 28.46 6.16
CA LYS A 480 -29.59 28.93 7.52
C LYS A 480 -30.52 30.04 8.00
N GLU A 481 -30.84 30.98 7.10
CA GLU A 481 -31.64 32.16 7.38
C GLU A 481 -33.15 31.90 7.33
N LYS A 482 -33.58 30.75 6.79
CA LYS A 482 -35.00 30.44 6.62
C LYS A 482 -35.67 30.17 7.97
N SER A 483 -36.81 30.82 8.19
CA SER A 483 -37.67 30.63 9.37
C SER A 483 -38.83 29.67 9.04
N LEU A 484 -39.11 28.73 9.94
CA LEU A 484 -40.26 27.82 9.86
C LEU A 484 -41.08 27.91 11.15
N SER A 485 -42.34 28.31 11.03
CA SER A 485 -43.25 28.51 12.18
C SER A 485 -43.61 27.19 12.86
N ASN A 486 -43.81 26.13 12.08
CA ASN A 486 -43.96 24.76 12.57
C ASN A 486 -42.80 23.91 12.02
N LYS A 487 -42.21 23.08 12.87
CA LYS A 487 -41.09 22.20 12.52
C LYS A 487 -41.42 20.79 12.92
N VAL A 488 -41.25 19.86 12.01
CA VAL A 488 -41.36 18.42 12.24
C VAL A 488 -39.97 17.83 12.02
N LEU A 489 -39.49 17.05 13.00
CA LEU A 489 -38.31 16.21 12.82
C LEU A 489 -38.78 14.82 12.41
N SER A 490 -38.37 14.38 11.22
CA SER A 490 -38.46 12.98 10.80
C SER A 490 -37.08 12.37 10.89
N LEU A 491 -36.95 11.27 11.64
CA LEU A 491 -35.72 10.55 11.84
C LEU A 491 -35.82 9.18 11.19
N PHE A 492 -34.93 8.89 10.25
CA PHE A 492 -34.81 7.59 9.60
C PHE A 492 -33.46 6.96 9.94
N VAL A 493 -33.48 5.66 10.23
CA VAL A 493 -32.28 4.84 10.43
C VAL A 493 -32.20 3.81 9.32
N TYR A 494 -31.10 3.83 8.57
CA TYR A 494 -30.78 2.80 7.59
C TYR A 494 -29.71 1.90 8.19
N HIS A 495 -30.10 0.71 8.64
CA HIS A 495 -29.22 -0.30 9.22
C HIS A 495 -28.98 -1.37 8.16
N PHE A 496 -27.72 -1.55 7.76
CA PHE A 496 -27.26 -2.59 6.87
C PHE A 496 -26.56 -3.70 7.67
N HIS A 497 -27.00 -4.93 7.44
CA HIS A 497 -26.36 -6.13 7.94
C HIS A 497 -25.55 -6.78 6.83
N GLN A 498 -24.35 -7.25 7.16
CA GLN A 498 -23.51 -8.02 6.25
C GLN A 498 -23.18 -9.36 6.91
N ASN A 499 -23.79 -10.45 6.42
CA ASN A 499 -23.59 -11.78 7.00
C ASN A 499 -22.15 -12.27 6.78
N ASP A 500 -21.55 -11.94 5.63
CA ASP A 500 -20.20 -12.36 5.28
C ASP A 500 -19.43 -11.33 4.43
N ILE A 501 -18.08 -11.38 4.44
CA ILE A 501 -17.24 -10.50 3.62
C ILE A 501 -17.49 -10.77 2.14
N GLY A 502 -17.79 -9.72 1.39
CA GLY A 502 -18.07 -9.80 -0.06
C GLY A 502 -19.55 -9.98 -0.40
N GLU A 503 -20.42 -10.28 0.57
CA GLU A 503 -21.85 -10.09 0.38
C GLU A 503 -22.20 -8.60 0.32
N VAL A 504 -23.18 -8.26 -0.51
CA VAL A 504 -23.72 -6.90 -0.55
C VAL A 504 -24.47 -6.67 0.76
N PRO A 505 -24.11 -5.67 1.58
CA PRO A 505 -24.84 -5.41 2.81
C PRO A 505 -26.33 -5.19 2.51
N GLU A 506 -27.18 -5.92 3.21
CA GLU A 506 -28.62 -5.82 3.01
C GLU A 506 -29.23 -4.93 4.08
N LEU A 507 -30.25 -4.15 3.71
CA LEU A 507 -30.98 -3.34 4.68
C LEU A 507 -31.71 -4.28 5.65
N ASP A 508 -31.34 -4.23 6.93
CA ASP A 508 -31.99 -5.00 7.98
C ASP A 508 -33.37 -4.41 8.24
N LEU A 509 -34.40 -5.19 7.91
CA LEU A 509 -35.81 -4.86 8.13
C LEU A 509 -36.44 -5.72 9.24
N SER A 510 -35.64 -6.48 9.98
CA SER A 510 -36.11 -7.34 11.08
C SER A 510 -36.77 -6.56 12.21
N GLY A 511 -36.36 -5.31 12.42
CA GLY A 511 -36.82 -4.47 13.52
C GLY A 511 -36.22 -4.84 14.87
N ASN A 512 -35.08 -5.56 14.88
CA ASN A 512 -34.38 -5.97 16.10
C ASN A 512 -33.95 -4.77 16.98
N LEU A 513 -33.60 -3.65 16.35
CA LEU A 513 -33.25 -2.40 17.04
C LEU A 513 -34.28 -1.32 16.73
N THR A 514 -34.81 -0.68 17.76
CA THR A 514 -35.69 0.49 17.60
C THR A 514 -34.88 1.74 17.32
N VAL A 515 -35.52 2.83 16.85
CA VAL A 515 -34.84 4.12 16.70
C VAL A 515 -34.27 4.61 18.04
N GLN A 516 -34.97 4.37 19.14
CA GLN A 516 -34.51 4.72 20.48
C GLN A 516 -33.25 3.95 20.86
N ASP A 517 -33.15 2.66 20.51
CA ASP A 517 -31.95 1.86 20.75
C ASP A 517 -30.77 2.38 19.95
N HIS A 518 -30.95 2.62 18.64
CA HIS A 518 -29.91 3.22 17.80
C HIS A 518 -29.44 4.57 18.34
N LEU A 519 -30.36 5.47 18.68
CA LEU A 519 -30.02 6.78 19.24
C LEU A 519 -29.33 6.68 20.60
N LYS A 520 -29.80 5.81 21.49
CA LYS A 520 -29.21 5.60 22.81
C LYS A 520 -27.78 5.10 22.68
N ASN A 521 -27.57 4.06 21.87
CA ASN A 521 -26.27 3.41 21.74
C ASN A 521 -25.29 4.26 20.91
N ALA A 522 -25.79 5.15 20.05
CA ALA A 522 -24.99 6.19 19.37
C ALA A 522 -24.66 7.41 20.25
N GLY A 523 -25.23 7.55 21.45
CA GLY A 523 -25.09 8.75 22.28
C GLY A 523 -25.95 9.95 21.81
N LEU A 524 -26.95 9.72 20.96
CA LEU A 524 -27.79 10.74 20.30
C LEU A 524 -29.19 10.89 20.91
N LEU A 525 -29.52 10.16 21.98
CA LEU A 525 -30.87 10.15 22.58
C LEU A 525 -31.39 11.54 22.96
N LYS A 526 -30.49 12.47 23.32
CA LYS A 526 -30.82 13.87 23.69
C LYS A 526 -31.48 14.66 22.57
N ILE A 527 -31.38 14.21 21.31
CA ILE A 527 -31.99 14.91 20.16
C ILE A 527 -33.52 14.84 20.24
N ILE A 528 -34.08 13.69 20.63
CA ILE A 528 -35.53 13.45 20.64
C ILE A 528 -36.20 13.72 22.00
N GLN A 529 -35.39 13.99 23.03
CA GLN A 529 -35.81 14.49 24.33
C GLN A 529 -35.99 16.02 24.27
#